data_AF-A0A9X3B044-F1
#
_entry.id   AF-A0A9X3B044-F1
#
_cell.length_a   1.000
_cell.length_b   1.000
_cell.length_c   1.000
_cell.angle_alpha   90.00
_cell.angle_beta   90.00
_cell.angle_gamma   90.00
#
_symmetry.space_group_name_H-M   'P 1'
#
loop_
_entity.id
_entity.type
_entity.pdbx_description
1 polymer ?
#
loop_
_entity_poly.entity_id
_entity_poly.type
_entity_poly.pdbx_seq_one_letter_code
_entity_poly.pdbx_strand_id
1 'polypeptide(L)' 'MRLFLTSLAFGLAGFVLVPLAVFVVGLLLAYLLDPRCGTPGDSGGCEMGMASLAFTLAIPGALGGIALAVTRHLRRRRG' A
#
# COMPACT_ATOMS: atom_id res chain seq x y z
N MET A 1 -8.85 7.40 24.60
CA MET A 1 -7.73 6.52 24.19
C MET A 1 -8.08 5.44 23.17
N ARG A 2 -9.16 4.66 23.31
CA ARG A 2 -9.48 3.55 22.37
C ARG A 2 -9.48 3.96 20.89
N LEU A 3 -10.08 5.11 20.55
CA LEU A 3 -10.13 5.60 19.17
C LEU A 3 -8.74 5.90 18.59
N PHE A 4 -7.86 6.50 19.40
CA PHE A 4 -6.51 6.84 18.99
C PHE A 4 -5.68 5.58 18.70
N LEU A 5 -5.77 4.57 19.59
CA LEU A 5 -5.11 3.28 19.37
C LEU A 5 -5.61 2.58 18.10
N THR A 6 -6.92 2.59 17.85
CA THR A 6 -7.47 1.99 16.62
C THR A 6 -7.02 2.74 15.39
N SER A 7 -7.04 4.08 15.39
CA SER A 7 -6.58 4.87 14.25
C SER A 7 -5.09 4.66 13.97
N LEU A 8 -4.27 4.59 15.02
CA LEU A 8 -2.85 4.30 14.90
C LEU A 8 -2.60 2.88 14.34
N ALA A 9 -3.31 1.87 14.85
CA ALA A 9 -3.21 0.50 14.37
C ALA A 9 -3.62 0.38 12.89
N PHE A 10 -4.72 1.03 12.49
CA PHE A 10 -5.14 1.07 11.09
C PHE A 10 -4.18 1.87 10.21
N GLY A 11 -3.61 2.97 10.73
CA GLY A 11 -2.58 3.74 10.04
C GLY A 11 -1.32 2.91 9.79
N LEU A 12 -0.81 2.22 10.81
CA LEU A 12 0.35 1.33 10.67
C LEU A 12 0.04 0.15 9.73
N ALA A 13 -1.16 -0.43 9.83
CA ALA A 13 -1.60 -1.46 8.90
C ALA A 13 -1.62 -0.93 7.46
N GLY A 14 -2.17 0.27 7.22
CA GLY A 14 -2.16 0.91 5.90
C GLY A 14 -0.75 1.23 5.40
N PHE A 15 0.14 1.69 6.30
CA PHE A 15 1.53 1.99 5.99
C PHE A 15 2.31 0.78 5.46
N VAL A 16 1.97 -0.43 5.92
CA VAL A 16 2.67 -1.67 5.51
C VAL A 16 1.91 -2.40 4.40
N LEU A 17 0.60 -2.56 4.55
CA LEU A 17 -0.20 -3.38 3.64
C LEU A 17 -0.37 -2.73 2.27
N VAL A 18 -0.52 -1.40 2.19
CA VAL A 18 -0.68 -0.69 0.91
C VAL A 18 0.58 -0.81 0.04
N PRO A 19 1.79 -0.43 0.50
CA PRO A 19 2.97 -0.58 -0.33
C PRO A 19 3.28 -2.04 -0.64
N LEU A 20 3.06 -2.97 0.29
CA LEU A 20 3.23 -4.39 0.04
C LEU A 20 2.29 -4.89 -1.07
N ALA A 21 1.00 -4.51 -1.01
CA ALA A 21 0.02 -4.89 -2.02
C ALA A 21 0.38 -4.27 -3.38
N VAL A 22 0.76 -3.00 -3.43
CA VAL A 22 1.16 -2.32 -4.67
C VAL A 22 2.40 -2.97 -5.27
N PHE A 23 3.40 -3.28 -4.45
CA PHE A 23 4.62 -3.92 -4.92
C PHE A 23 4.33 -5.28 -5.54
N VAL A 24 3.61 -6.16 -4.82
CA VAL A 24 3.33 -7.52 -5.27
C VAL A 24 2.42 -7.51 -6.49
N VAL A 25 1.31 -6.77 -6.44
CA VAL A 25 0.34 -6.72 -7.55
C VAL A 25 0.94 -6.01 -8.76
N GLY A 26 1.66 -4.91 -8.54
CA GLY A 26 2.35 -4.15 -9.58
C GLY A 26 3.42 -4.97 -10.29
N LEU A 27 4.21 -5.75 -9.56
CA LEU A 27 5.16 -6.69 -10.16
C LEU A 27 4.45 -7.78 -10.94
N LEU A 28 3.40 -8.38 -10.37
CA LEU A 28 2.65 -9.43 -11.04
C LEU A 28 2.10 -8.91 -12.39
N LEU A 29 1.52 -7.71 -12.39
CA LEU A 29 1.06 -7.03 -13.59
C LEU A 29 2.22 -6.73 -14.56
N ALA A 30 3.35 -6.22 -14.06
CA ALA A 30 4.50 -5.92 -14.90
C ALA A 30 5.01 -7.17 -15.65
N TYR A 31 5.13 -8.30 -14.95
CA TYR A 31 5.52 -9.57 -15.57
C TYR A 31 4.46 -10.14 -16.52
N LEU A 32 3.17 -9.86 -16.29
CA LEU A 32 2.09 -10.33 -17.18
C LEU A 32 1.94 -9.47 -18.44
N LEU A 33 2.15 -8.16 -18.33
CA LEU A 33 1.90 -7.21 -19.42
C LEU A 33 3.16 -6.86 -20.22
N ASP A 34 4.35 -6.93 -19.62
CA ASP A 34 5.60 -6.54 -20.28
C ASP A 34 6.59 -7.72 -20.37
N PRO A 35 6.81 -8.29 -21.58
CA PRO A 35 7.72 -9.42 -21.77
C PRO A 35 9.20 -9.06 -21.58
N ARG A 36 9.53 -7.78 -21.35
CA ARG A 36 10.90 -7.33 -21.05
C ARG A 36 11.28 -7.53 -19.59
N CYS A 37 10.31 -7.53 -18.67
CA CYS A 37 10.59 -7.78 -17.27
C CYS A 37 11.15 -9.20 -17.08
N GLY A 38 12.30 -9.30 -16.42
CA GLY A 38 13.01 -10.57 -16.17
C GLY A 38 13.93 -11.02 -17.32
N THR A 39 14.09 -10.22 -18.38
CA THR A 39 15.09 -10.49 -19.42
C THR A 39 16.51 -10.10 -18.97
N PRO A 40 17.59 -10.71 -19.50
CA PRO A 40 18.96 -10.45 -19.07
C PRO A 40 19.47 -9.01 -19.25
N GLY A 41 18.71 -8.14 -19.93
CA GLY A 41 19.00 -6.72 -20.11
C GLY A 41 18.24 -5.80 -19.16
N ASP A 42 17.32 -6.34 -18.35
CA ASP A 42 16.55 -5.60 -17.37
C ASP A 42 17.26 -5.75 -16.02
N SER A 43 18.05 -4.76 -15.62
CA SER A 43 18.85 -4.76 -14.38
C SER A 43 17.99 -4.61 -13.11
N GLY A 44 16.85 -5.29 -13.06
CA GLY A 44 15.81 -5.10 -12.05
C GLY A 44 15.04 -3.80 -12.24
N GLY A 45 14.94 -3.23 -13.45
CA GLY A 45 14.25 -1.97 -13.72
C GLY A 45 12.77 -2.02 -13.31
N CYS A 46 12.07 -3.09 -13.67
CA CYS A 46 10.69 -3.33 -13.24
C CYS A 46 10.57 -3.43 -11.71
N GLU A 47 11.51 -4.12 -11.07
CA GLU A 47 11.51 -4.37 -9.62
C GLU A 47 11.82 -3.10 -8.83
N MET A 48 12.84 -2.35 -9.23
CA MET A 48 13.17 -1.04 -8.66
C MET A 48 12.05 -0.02 -8.89
N GLY A 49 11.45 -0.02 -10.09
CA GLY A 49 10.31 0.84 -10.41
C GLY A 49 9.14 0.59 -9.47
N MET A 50 8.74 -0.67 -9.30
CA MET A 50 7.65 -1.03 -8.38
C MET A 50 8.03 -0.80 -6.92
N ALA A 51 9.29 -1.03 -6.52
CA ALA A 51 9.75 -0.75 -5.18
C ALA A 51 9.64 0.74 -4.84
N SER A 52 10.11 1.61 -5.74
CA SER A 52 10.02 3.06 -5.55
C SER A 52 8.58 3.54 -5.45
N LEU A 53 7.69 3.05 -6.32
CA LEU A 53 6.25 3.33 -6.25
C LEU A 53 5.65 2.88 -4.92
N ALA A 54 5.96 1.66 -4.48
CA ALA A 54 5.51 1.15 -3.19
C ALA A 54 5.94 2.09 -2.05
N PHE A 55 7.22 2.47 -1.97
CA PHE A 55 7.69 3.37 -0.92
C PHE A 55 6.99 4.74 -0.94
N THR A 56 6.74 5.32 -2.12
CA THR A 56 5.99 6.59 -2.20
C THR A 56 4.57 6.49 -1.69
N LEU A 57 3.97 5.29 -1.74
CA LEU A 57 2.60 5.02 -1.28
C LEU A 57 2.50 4.65 0.19
N ALA A 58 3.62 4.52 0.91
CA ALA A 58 3.59 4.20 2.35
C ALA A 58 2.87 5.27 3.18
N ILE A 59 3.19 6.55 2.97
CA ILE A 59 2.52 7.68 3.65
C ILE A 59 1.03 7.78 3.25
N PRO A 60 0.67 7.78 1.95
CA PRO A 60 -0.73 7.70 1.53
C PRO A 60 -1.48 6.51 2.13
N GLY A 61 -0.85 5.34 2.21
CA GLY A 61 -1.43 4.15 2.82
C GLY A 61 -1.74 4.34 4.31
N ALA A 62 -0.82 4.97 5.04
CA ALA A 62 -1.04 5.30 6.45
C ALA A 62 -2.22 6.26 6.66
N LEU A 63 -2.27 7.33 5.86
CA LEU A 63 -3.37 8.31 5.89
C LEU A 63 -4.71 7.64 5.54
N GLY A 64 -4.72 6.78 4.53
CA GLY A 64 -5.87 5.98 4.14
C GLY A 64 -6.37 5.10 5.29
N GLY A 65 -5.46 4.39 5.96
CA GLY A 65 -5.78 3.57 7.13
C GLY A 65 -6.42 4.37 8.27
N ILE A 66 -5.82 5.50 8.64
CA ILE A 66 -6.36 6.40 9.67
C ILE A 66 -7.76 6.89 9.29
N ALA A 67 -7.95 7.36 8.06
CA ALA A 67 -9.24 7.82 7.56
C ALA A 67 -10.30 6.71 7.63
N LEU A 68 -9.93 5.47 7.31
CA LEU A 68 -10.82 4.31 7.36
C LEU A 68 -11.25 3.97 8.81
N ALA A 69 -10.34 4.08 9.77
CA ALA A 69 -10.67 3.91 11.18
C ALA A 69 -11.63 4.99 11.70
N VAL A 70 -11.36 6.25 11.36
CA VAL A 70 -12.20 7.39 11.75
C VAL A 70 -13.59 7.26 11.14
N THR A 71 -13.69 6.99 9.84
CA THR A 71 -14.98 6.84 9.14
C THR A 71 -15.79 5.65 9.68
N ARG A 72 -15.15 4.51 9.98
CA ARG A 72 -15.83 3.36 10.62
C ARG A 72 -16.38 3.73 11.99
N HIS A 73 -15.62 4.48 12.80
CA HIS A 73 -16.09 4.92 14.11
C HIS A 73 -17.26 5.90 14.01
N LEU A 74 -17.21 6.85 13.08
CA LEU A 74 -18.30 7.80 12.84
C LEU A 74 -19.57 7.09 12.36
N ARG A 75 -19.45 6.11 11.45
CA ARG A 75 -20.59 5.31 10.97
C ARG A 75 -21.23 4.50 12.09
N ARG A 76 -20.43 3.89 12.97
CA ARG A 76 -20.93 3.13 14.13
C ARG A 76 -21.62 3.98 15.20
N ARG A 77 -21.36 5.29 15.24
CA ARG A 77 -22.04 6.21 16.18
C ARG A 77 -23.35 6.80 15.63
N ARG A 78 -23.59 6.68 14.32
CA ARG A 78 -24.81 7.20 13.66
C ARG A 78 -25.91 6.15 13.53
N GLY A 79 -25.58 4.87 13.68
CA GLY A 79 -26.54 3.76 13.70
C GLY A 79 -26.83 3.28 15.11
#